data_AF-A0A939CK05-F1
#
_entry.id   AF-A0A939CK05-F1
#
_cell.length_a   1.000
_cell.length_b   1.000
_cell.length_c   1.000
_cell.angle_alpha   90.00
_cell.angle_beta   90.00
_cell.angle_gamma   90.00
#
_symmetry.space_group_name_H-M   'P 1'
#
loop_
_entity.id
_entity.type
_entity.pdbx_description
1 polymer ?
#
loop_
_entity_poly.entity_id
_entity_poly.type
_entity_poly.pdbx_seq_one_letter_code
_entity_poly.pdbx_strand_id
1 'polypeptide(L)'
;MAIYLTKRLSMFANILALVLFMPGIALAVPVQINTTYGVIFPQSTKTASYSTSSEISLTPLQRQELQAVRQRRNKEIAAVLNSSQRDQLNQNLRAGNNIKQALEKLNLQPEQQDLVKAIVQFTNLKMNAISSRHLLKIAEK
;
A
#
# COMPACT_ATOMS: atom_id res chain seq x y z
N MET A 1 -34.20 50.61 -12.70
CA MET A 1 -33.05 49.68 -12.75
C MET A 1 -31.97 49.91 -11.68
N ALA A 2 -32.14 50.83 -10.71
CA ALA A 2 -31.13 51.08 -9.66
C ALA A 2 -31.13 50.04 -8.52
N ILE A 3 -32.30 49.48 -8.18
CA ILE A 3 -32.47 48.58 -7.02
C ILE A 3 -31.69 47.25 -7.18
N TYR A 4 -31.63 46.72 -8.41
CA TYR A 4 -30.83 45.53 -8.71
C TYR A 4 -29.33 45.80 -8.65
N LEU A 5 -28.90 47.03 -8.97
CA LEU A 5 -27.49 47.42 -8.93
C LEU A 5 -26.99 47.52 -7.48
N THR A 6 -27.78 48.15 -6.59
CA THR A 6 -27.46 48.24 -5.16
C THR A 6 -27.39 46.85 -4.50
N LYS A 7 -28.30 45.94 -4.87
CA LYS A 7 -28.30 44.55 -4.37
C LYS A 7 -27.06 43.77 -4.83
N ARG A 8 -26.64 43.95 -6.08
CA ARG A 8 -25.39 43.34 -6.59
C ARG A 8 -24.16 43.92 -5.89
N LEU A 9 -24.11 45.24 -5.71
CA LEU A 9 -22.99 45.91 -5.05
C LEU A 9 -22.85 45.47 -3.58
N SER A 10 -23.97 45.30 -2.88
CA SER A 10 -24.00 44.77 -1.51
C SER A 10 -23.52 43.33 -1.43
N MET A 11 -23.82 42.49 -2.42
CA MET A 11 -23.32 41.11 -2.50
C MET A 11 -21.79 41.09 -2.68
N PHE A 12 -21.27 41.91 -3.60
CA PHE A 12 -19.81 42.00 -3.81
C PHE A 12 -19.08 42.52 -2.57
N ALA A 13 -19.65 43.51 -1.86
CA ALA A 13 -19.06 44.01 -0.63
C ALA A 13 -18.97 42.94 0.46
N ASN A 14 -19.98 42.08 0.60
CA ASN A 14 -19.95 40.97 1.56
C ASN A 14 -18.91 39.91 1.21
N ILE A 15 -18.79 39.55 -0.08
CA ILE A 15 -17.78 38.59 -0.54
C ILE A 15 -16.37 39.15 -0.30
N LEU A 16 -16.15 40.43 -0.59
CA LEU A 16 -14.86 41.08 -0.37
C LEU A 16 -14.49 41.13 1.12
N ALA A 17 -15.47 41.44 1.98
CA ALA A 17 -15.26 41.39 3.43
C ALA A 17 -14.88 39.98 3.89
N LEU A 18 -15.56 38.93 3.39
CA LEU A 18 -15.24 37.55 3.75
C LEU A 18 -13.80 37.16 3.35
N VAL A 19 -13.33 37.59 2.18
CA VAL A 19 -11.96 37.32 1.72
C VAL A 19 -10.92 38.08 2.56
N LEU A 20 -11.19 39.34 2.93
CA LEU A 20 -10.28 40.16 3.73
C LEU A 20 -10.19 39.69 5.20
N PHE A 21 -11.28 39.16 5.75
CA PHE A 21 -11.33 38.64 7.11
C PHE A 21 -10.93 37.16 7.22
N MET A 22 -10.58 36.50 6.11
CA MET A 22 -10.07 35.14 6.16
C MET A 22 -8.65 35.17 6.74
N PRO A 23 -8.36 34.50 7.87
CA PRO A 23 -7.00 34.44 8.41
C PRO A 23 -6.09 33.78 7.38
N GLY A 24 -4.96 34.42 7.09
CA GLY A 24 -4.02 33.96 6.07
C GLY A 24 -3.63 32.49 6.31
N ILE A 25 -3.85 31.65 5.31
CA ILE A 25 -3.39 30.25 5.35
C ILE A 25 -1.87 30.30 5.21
N ALA A 26 -1.16 30.18 6.33
CA ALA A 26 0.29 30.03 6.31
C ALA A 26 0.61 28.70 5.62
N LEU A 27 1.07 28.77 4.37
CA LEU A 27 1.69 27.64 3.70
C LEU A 27 3.01 27.37 4.41
N ALA A 28 3.03 26.33 5.25
CA ALA A 28 4.25 25.86 5.87
C ALA A 28 5.19 25.35 4.76
N VAL A 29 6.17 26.17 4.40
CA VAL A 29 7.29 25.75 3.58
C VAL A 29 8.01 24.63 4.34
N PRO A 30 8.27 23.47 3.71
CA PRO A 30 8.98 22.39 4.39
C PRO A 30 10.38 22.89 4.77
N VAL A 31 10.66 22.91 6.07
CA VAL A 31 12.02 23.10 6.58
C VAL A 31 12.87 21.96 6.02
N GLN A 32 13.90 22.31 5.24
CA GLN A 32 14.94 21.37 4.88
C GLN A 32 15.73 21.05 6.14
N ILE A 33 15.33 19.99 6.83
CA ILE A 33 16.11 19.44 7.92
C ILE A 33 17.31 18.75 7.28
N ASN A 34 18.44 19.46 7.20
CA ASN A 34 19.74 18.85 6.96
C ASN A 34 20.16 18.08 8.21
N THR A 35 19.44 17.01 8.50
CA THR A 35 19.92 15.95 9.38
C THR A 35 21.03 15.24 8.63
N THR A 36 22.27 15.54 8.98
CA THR A 36 23.38 14.60 8.84
C THR A 36 23.00 13.35 9.61
N TYR A 37 22.27 12.45 8.94
CA TYR A 37 21.98 11.12 9.44
C TYR A 37 23.29 10.34 9.34
N GLY A 38 24.10 10.41 10.38
CA GLY A 38 24.96 9.30 10.75
C GLY A 38 24.06 8.13 11.15
N VAL A 39 23.49 7.43 10.16
CA VAL A 39 22.81 6.16 10.39
C VAL A 39 23.91 5.16 10.73
N ILE A 40 24.10 4.89 12.02
CA ILE A 40 24.84 3.72 12.46
C ILE A 40 23.96 2.52 12.13
N PHE A 41 24.25 1.86 11.01
CA PHE A 41 23.76 0.52 10.75
C PHE A 41 24.51 -0.44 11.68
N PRO A 42 23.85 -1.22 12.55
CA PRO A 42 24.52 -2.34 13.19
C PRO A 42 24.88 -3.33 12.09
N GLN A 43 26.17 -3.36 11.73
CA GLN A 43 26.75 -4.36 10.84
C GLN A 43 26.69 -5.70 11.57
N SER A 44 25.60 -6.43 11.38
CA SER A 44 25.49 -7.83 11.78
C SER A 44 26.60 -8.58 11.06
N THR A 45 27.59 -9.03 11.84
CA THR A 45 28.72 -9.79 11.37
C THR A 45 28.23 -11.03 10.62
N LYS A 46 28.58 -11.04 9.33
CA LYS A 46 28.34 -12.08 8.35
C LYS A 46 29.03 -13.37 8.80
N THR A 47 28.28 -14.31 9.35
CA THR A 47 28.63 -15.74 9.30
C THR A 47 27.84 -16.39 8.18
N ALA A 48 28.60 -17.08 7.33
CA ALA A 48 28.17 -17.63 6.06
C ALA A 48 26.96 -18.56 6.19
N SER A 49 25.92 -18.33 5.38
CA SER A 49 25.44 -19.31 4.39
C SER A 49 24.20 -18.78 3.67
N TYR A 50 24.19 -18.97 2.36
CA TYR A 50 23.10 -18.71 1.42
C TYR A 50 22.75 -17.24 1.15
N SER A 51 23.30 -16.76 0.03
CA SER A 51 22.76 -15.70 -0.82
C SER A 51 21.22 -15.76 -0.85
N THR A 52 20.56 -15.02 0.03
CA THR A 52 19.11 -14.90 0.06
C THR A 52 18.76 -13.46 -0.27
N SER A 53 18.11 -13.33 -1.43
CA SER A 53 17.53 -12.11 -1.95
C SER A 53 18.55 -10.99 -2.17
N SER A 54 19.13 -10.94 -3.38
CA SER A 54 19.42 -9.64 -3.98
C SER A 54 18.22 -8.75 -3.71
N GLU A 55 18.47 -7.62 -3.08
CA GLU A 55 17.51 -6.56 -2.87
C GLU A 55 17.16 -6.01 -4.26
N ILE A 56 16.37 -6.77 -5.02
CA ILE A 56 15.88 -6.37 -6.34
C ILE A 56 15.03 -5.15 -6.04
N SER A 57 15.61 -3.99 -6.31
CA SER A 57 14.94 -2.71 -6.18
C SER A 57 13.79 -2.70 -7.18
N LEU A 58 12.62 -3.17 -6.73
CA LEU A 58 11.43 -3.24 -7.56
C LEU A 58 11.09 -1.85 -8.08
N THR A 59 10.93 -1.73 -9.40
CA THR A 59 10.45 -0.49 -10.02
C THR A 59 9.07 -0.11 -9.46
N PRO A 60 8.68 1.17 -9.42
CA PRO A 60 7.35 1.58 -8.95
C PRO A 60 6.21 0.83 -9.66
N LEU A 61 6.34 0.63 -10.98
CA LEU A 61 5.38 -0.14 -11.78
C LEU A 61 5.30 -1.61 -11.32
N GLN A 62 6.44 -2.26 -11.12
CA GLN A 62 6.48 -3.64 -10.63
C GLN A 62 5.88 -3.78 -9.23
N ARG A 63 6.12 -2.80 -8.34
CA ARG A 63 5.48 -2.76 -7.03
C ARG A 63 3.97 -2.68 -7.16
N GLN A 64 3.46 -1.85 -8.05
CA GLN A 64 2.02 -1.71 -8.30
C GLN A 64 1.40 -3.02 -8.83
N GLU A 65 2.03 -3.67 -9.80
CA GLU A 65 1.57 -4.97 -10.32
C GLU A 65 1.55 -6.04 -9.24
N LEU A 66 2.62 -6.11 -8.42
CA LEU A 66 2.70 -7.04 -7.30
C LEU A 66 1.59 -6.78 -6.28
N GLN A 67 1.29 -5.52 -5.97
CA GLN A 67 0.21 -5.16 -5.06
C GLN A 67 -1.16 -5.53 -5.64
N ALA A 68 -1.39 -5.32 -6.93
CA ALA A 68 -2.64 -5.72 -7.58
C ALA A 68 -2.87 -7.23 -7.48
N VAL A 69 -1.83 -8.04 -7.72
CA VAL A 69 -1.91 -9.50 -7.57
C VAL A 69 -2.17 -9.89 -6.11
N ARG A 70 -1.51 -9.26 -5.13
CA ARG A 70 -1.75 -9.50 -3.70
C ARG A 70 -3.19 -9.17 -3.29
N GLN A 71 -3.72 -8.04 -3.76
CA GLN A 71 -5.10 -7.65 -3.49
C GLN A 71 -6.10 -8.64 -4.08
N ARG A 72 -5.85 -9.10 -5.31
CA ARG A 72 -6.69 -10.12 -5.94
C ARG A 72 -6.68 -11.43 -5.16
N ARG A 73 -5.49 -11.92 -4.77
CA ARG A 73 -5.36 -13.10 -3.89
C ARG A 73 -6.19 -12.93 -2.61
N ASN A 74 -6.12 -11.77 -1.97
CA ASN A 74 -6.87 -11.54 -0.72
C ASN A 74 -8.38 -11.61 -0.95
N LYS A 75 -8.89 -11.11 -2.08
CA LYS A 75 -10.31 -11.25 -2.46
C LYS A 75 -10.70 -12.71 -2.72
N GLU A 76 -9.87 -13.44 -3.45
CA GLU A 76 -10.11 -14.85 -3.77
C GLU A 76 -10.11 -15.71 -2.50
N ILE A 77 -9.17 -15.49 -1.57
CA ILE A 77 -9.16 -16.15 -0.26
C ILE A 77 -10.43 -15.78 0.53
N ALA A 78 -10.78 -14.50 0.60
CA ALA A 78 -11.97 -14.06 1.34
C ALA A 78 -13.27 -14.67 0.79
N ALA A 79 -13.32 -15.04 -0.49
CA ALA A 79 -14.46 -15.73 -1.09
C ALA A 79 -14.57 -17.21 -0.66
N VAL A 80 -13.47 -17.85 -0.26
CA VAL A 80 -13.44 -19.23 0.27
C VAL A 80 -13.80 -19.28 1.76
N LEU A 81 -13.52 -18.19 2.49
CA LEU A 81 -13.69 -18.11 3.93
C LEU A 81 -15.11 -17.69 4.35
N ASN A 82 -15.59 -18.23 5.46
CA ASN A 82 -16.82 -17.76 6.10
C ASN A 82 -16.58 -16.45 6.88
N SER A 83 -17.64 -15.84 7.41
CA SER A 83 -17.52 -14.54 8.09
C SER A 83 -16.57 -14.56 9.29
N SER A 84 -16.72 -15.54 10.19
CA SER A 84 -15.86 -15.67 11.38
C SER A 84 -14.39 -15.86 11.00
N GLN A 85 -14.12 -16.70 10.00
CA GLN A 85 -12.77 -16.91 9.46
C GLN A 85 -12.17 -15.62 8.86
N ARG A 86 -12.97 -14.79 8.18
CA ARG A 86 -12.50 -13.50 7.65
C ARG A 86 -12.14 -12.52 8.76
N ASP A 87 -12.91 -12.50 9.84
CA ASP A 87 -12.63 -11.63 10.99
C ASP A 87 -11.36 -12.06 11.72
N GLN A 88 -11.18 -13.37 11.94
CA GLN A 88 -9.95 -13.94 12.49
C GLN A 88 -8.73 -13.68 11.60
N LEU A 89 -8.89 -13.79 10.27
CA LEU A 89 -7.83 -13.47 9.31
C LEU A 89 -7.39 -12.02 9.47
N ASN A 90 -8.34 -11.08 9.48
CA ASN A 90 -8.06 -9.66 9.63
C ASN A 90 -7.41 -9.33 10.98
N GLN A 91 -7.86 -9.97 12.06
CA GLN A 91 -7.26 -9.81 13.38
C GLN A 91 -5.80 -10.27 13.40
N ASN A 92 -5.50 -11.46 12.86
CA ASN A 92 -4.14 -11.98 12.76
C ASN A 92 -3.24 -11.06 11.91
N LEU A 93 -3.75 -10.55 10.78
CA LEU A 93 -3.00 -9.60 9.94
C LEU A 93 -2.70 -8.29 10.69
N ARG A 94 -3.66 -7.75 11.45
CA ARG A 94 -3.47 -6.55 12.28
C ARG A 94 -2.50 -6.79 13.44
N ALA A 95 -2.41 -8.02 13.93
CA ALA A 95 -1.43 -8.43 14.94
C ALA A 95 0.01 -8.59 14.39
N GLY A 96 0.23 -8.25 13.12
CA GLY A 96 1.55 -8.30 12.48
C GLY A 96 1.91 -9.66 11.88
N ASN A 97 0.99 -10.64 11.88
CA ASN A 97 1.23 -11.89 11.16
C ASN A 97 1.22 -11.65 9.66
N ASN A 98 2.16 -12.29 8.96
CA ASN A 98 2.10 -12.33 7.50
C ASN A 98 0.94 -13.22 7.03
N ILE A 99 0.57 -13.12 5.74
CA ILE A 99 -0.58 -13.86 5.20
C ILE A 99 -0.49 -15.37 5.42
N LYS A 100 0.69 -15.98 5.31
CA LYS A 100 0.87 -17.42 5.50
C LYS A 100 0.60 -17.81 6.95
N GLN A 101 1.21 -17.09 7.90
CA GLN A 101 0.99 -17.30 9.33
C GLN A 101 -0.46 -17.06 9.73
N ALA A 102 -1.10 -16.03 9.16
CA ALA A 102 -2.49 -15.71 9.45
C ALA A 102 -3.46 -16.80 8.92
N LEU A 103 -3.14 -17.43 7.79
CA LEU A 103 -3.88 -18.57 7.23
C LEU A 103 -3.67 -19.86 8.01
N GLU A 104 -2.47 -20.11 8.52
CA GLU A 104 -2.19 -21.30 9.34
C GLU A 104 -2.90 -21.30 10.70
N LYS A 105 -3.20 -20.11 11.23
CA LYS A 105 -3.96 -19.94 12.48
C LYS A 105 -5.47 -20.13 12.31
N LEU A 106 -5.97 -20.18 11.07
CA LEU A 106 -7.38 -20.36 10.80
C LEU A 106 -7.74 -21.85 10.87
N ASN A 107 -8.84 -22.15 11.55
CA ASN A 107 -9.42 -23.49 11.50
C ASN A 107 -10.20 -23.63 10.18
N LEU A 108 -9.51 -24.08 9.13
CA LEU A 108 -10.07 -24.29 7.80
C LEU A 108 -10.54 -25.74 7.64
N GLN A 109 -11.66 -25.93 6.96
CA GLN A 109 -12.04 -27.26 6.48
C GLN A 109 -11.01 -27.76 5.44
N PRO A 110 -10.81 -29.08 5.27
CA PRO A 110 -9.85 -29.62 4.32
C PRO A 110 -10.02 -29.06 2.90
N GLU A 111 -11.26 -28.94 2.43
CA GLU A 111 -11.58 -28.41 1.11
C GLU A 111 -11.21 -26.92 0.99
N GLN A 112 -11.48 -26.14 2.04
CA GLN A 112 -11.06 -24.73 2.10
C GLN A 112 -9.54 -24.60 2.11
N GLN A 113 -8.84 -25.48 2.81
CA GLN A 113 -7.39 -25.49 2.91
C GLN A 113 -6.75 -25.75 1.54
N ASP A 114 -7.28 -26.71 0.78
CA ASP A 114 -6.82 -27.01 -0.58
C ASP A 114 -7.06 -25.83 -1.54
N LEU A 115 -8.24 -25.21 -1.49
CA LEU A 115 -8.56 -24.03 -2.29
C LEU A 115 -7.63 -22.86 -1.95
N VAL A 116 -7.45 -22.55 -0.66
CA VAL A 116 -6.54 -21.49 -0.22
C VAL A 116 -5.10 -21.78 -0.67
N LYS A 117 -4.64 -23.02 -0.56
CA LYS A 117 -3.31 -23.44 -1.02
C LYS A 117 -3.14 -23.23 -2.52
N ALA A 118 -4.14 -23.63 -3.32
CA ALA A 118 -4.13 -23.42 -4.77
C ALA A 118 -4.07 -21.92 -5.12
N ILE A 119 -4.87 -21.08 -4.46
CA ILE A 119 -4.86 -19.61 -4.66
C ILE A 119 -3.47 -19.02 -4.34
N VAL A 120 -2.85 -19.46 -3.25
CA VAL A 120 -1.50 -19.02 -2.86
C VAL A 120 -0.45 -19.47 -3.88
N GLN A 121 -0.49 -20.73 -4.33
CA GLN A 121 0.43 -21.27 -5.33
C GLN A 121 0.30 -20.52 -6.66
N PHE A 122 -0.93 -20.33 -7.14
CA PHE A 122 -1.20 -19.58 -8.36
C PHE A 122 -0.72 -18.13 -8.27
N THR A 123 -0.91 -17.50 -7.11
CA THR A 123 -0.38 -16.16 -6.85
C THR A 123 1.14 -16.12 -6.93
N ASN A 124 1.83 -17.09 -6.32
CA ASN A 124 3.30 -17.16 -6.38
C ASN A 124 3.79 -17.32 -7.82
N LEU A 125 3.13 -18.15 -8.63
CA LEU A 125 3.45 -18.28 -10.06
C LEU A 125 3.30 -16.95 -10.80
N LYS A 126 2.24 -16.18 -10.53
CA LYS A 126 2.06 -14.83 -11.11
C LYS A 126 3.16 -13.86 -10.69
N MET A 127 3.54 -13.85 -9.40
CA MET A 127 4.62 -13.00 -8.92
C MET A 127 5.96 -13.33 -9.58
N ASN A 128 6.24 -14.63 -9.74
CA ASN A 128 7.44 -15.10 -10.42
C ASN A 128 7.42 -14.67 -11.90
N ALA A 129 6.29 -14.81 -12.59
CA ALA A 129 6.15 -14.39 -13.98
C ALA A 129 6.38 -12.88 -14.17
N ILE A 130 5.86 -12.03 -13.28
CA ILE A 130 6.10 -10.58 -13.28
C ILE A 130 7.60 -10.29 -13.12
N SER A 131 8.24 -10.97 -12.16
CA SER A 131 9.66 -10.79 -11.87
C SER A 131 10.55 -11.23 -13.04
N SER A 132 10.26 -12.39 -13.64
CA SER A 132 11.00 -12.91 -14.81
C SER A 132 10.87 -12.01 -16.03
N ARG A 133 9.66 -11.50 -16.33
CA ARG A 133 9.45 -10.53 -17.43
C ARG A 133 10.27 -9.26 -17.23
N HIS A 134 10.44 -8.82 -15.99
CA HIS A 134 11.25 -7.64 -15.72
C HIS A 134 12.74 -7.89 -15.91
N LEU A 135 13.25 -9.04 -15.44
CA LEU A 135 14.65 -9.42 -15.65
C LEU A 135 15.01 -9.48 -17.14
N LEU A 136 14.12 -10.02 -17.97
CA LEU A 136 14.29 -10.02 -19.43
C LEU A 136 14.36 -8.60 -20.00
N LYS A 137 13.46 -7.70 -19.58
CA LYS A 137 13.47 -6.29 -20.01
C LYS A 137 14.72 -5.50 -19.57
N ILE A 138 15.37 -5.90 -18.46
CA ILE A 138 16.63 -5.29 -18.04
C ILE A 138 17.79 -5.83 -18.89
N ALA A 139 17.79 -7.11 -19.23
CA ALA A 139 18.86 -7.74 -20.02
C ALA A 139 18.90 -7.29 -21.49
N GLU A 140 17.77 -6.80 -22.03
CA GLU A 140 17.67 -6.26 -23.39
C GLU A 140 18.07 -4.78 -23.50
N LYS A 141 18.46 -4.13 -22.40
CA LYS A 141 18.78 -2.70 -22.33
C LYS A 141 20.26 -2.44 -22.06
#